data_AF-A0AAW8NK13-F1
#
_entry.id   AF-A0AAW8NK13-F1
#
_cell.length_a   1.000
_cell.length_b   1.000
_cell.length_c   1.000
_cell.angle_alpha   90.00
_cell.angle_beta   90.00
_cell.angle_gamma   90.00
#
_symmetry.space_group_name_H-M   'P 1'
#
loop_
_entity.id
_entity.type
_entity.pdbx_description
1 polymer ?
#
loop_
_entity_poly.entity_id
_entity_poly.type
_entity_poly.pdbx_seq_one_letter_code
_entity_poly.pdbx_strand_id
1 'polypeptide(L)'
;MELNELDKAKLEYEICQEYLIDYPLNEAGIHCDMFAIFNQWIISENPDYLDQLVQTCAYYGIPIKGLLLKHVGALAQKRMLRLSNLKKTNKVLKDEYSYQAHKKALQLIYWCECKNENAYDLVANWGYSSGKLKKKSSSLQKESTTWRSKHQQLEAQIKEYKCYSEVDKEHLRNQILEGTYIAEVNEGFKGTRR
;
A
#
# COMPACT_ATOMS: atom_id res chain seq x y z
N MET A 1 25.99 11.97 20.17
CA MET A 1 27.28 11.56 20.73
C MET A 1 27.84 10.58 19.72
N GLU A 2 28.65 11.06 18.78
CA GLU A 2 29.27 10.19 17.77
C GLU A 2 30.30 9.32 18.48
N LEU A 3 30.24 7.99 18.31
CA LEU A 3 31.29 7.11 18.81
C LEU A 3 32.59 7.46 18.08
N ASN A 4 33.70 7.54 18.83
CA ASN A 4 35.04 7.60 18.25
C ASN A 4 35.24 6.38 17.31
N GLU A 5 35.93 6.55 16.19
CA GLU A 5 36.16 5.48 15.20
C GLU A 5 36.75 4.21 15.83
N LEU A 6 37.60 4.38 16.85
CA LEU A 6 38.16 3.28 17.63
C LEU A 6 37.09 2.51 18.43
N ASP A 7 36.11 3.21 18.99
CA ASP A 7 35.04 2.61 19.78
C ASP A 7 34.01 1.92 18.86
N LYS A 8 33.80 2.47 17.65
CA LYS A 8 33.01 1.82 16.61
C LYS A 8 33.66 0.50 16.16
N ALA A 9 34.95 0.51 15.86
CA ALA A 9 35.67 -0.70 15.44
C ALA A 9 35.70 -1.78 16.54
N LYS A 10 35.82 -1.39 17.81
CA LYS A 10 35.71 -2.33 18.95
C LYS A 10 34.33 -2.97 19.02
N LEU A 11 33.27 -2.16 18.87
CA LEU A 11 31.89 -2.66 18.90
C LEU A 11 31.63 -3.62 17.73
N GLU A 12 32.07 -3.28 16.51
CA GLU A 12 31.97 -4.17 15.34
C GLU A 12 32.70 -5.50 15.58
N TYR A 13 33.90 -5.44 16.18
CA TYR A 13 34.65 -6.64 16.54
C TYR A 13 33.90 -7.52 17.55
N GLU A 14 33.34 -6.94 18.62
CA GLU A 14 32.57 -7.67 19.62
C GLU A 14 31.34 -8.37 19.03
N ILE A 15 30.61 -7.67 18.15
CA ILE A 15 29.45 -8.21 17.44
C ILE A 15 29.86 -9.39 16.54
N CYS A 16 30.99 -9.26 15.82
CA CYS A 16 31.53 -10.35 15.03
C CYS A 16 31.92 -11.56 15.89
N GLN A 17 32.53 -11.35 17.06
CA GLN A 17 32.87 -12.45 17.97
C GLN A 17 31.62 -13.18 18.48
N GLU A 18 30.56 -12.45 18.85
CA GLU A 18 29.31 -13.08 19.30
C GLU A 18 28.65 -13.90 18.17
N TYR A 19 28.70 -13.41 16.92
CA TYR A 19 28.21 -14.18 15.75
C TYR A 19 28.96 -15.50 15.57
N LEU A 20 30.29 -15.49 15.72
CA LEU A 20 31.15 -16.64 15.49
C LEU A 20 30.98 -17.75 16.55
N ILE A 21 30.39 -17.45 17.71
CA ILE A 21 29.99 -18.47 18.70
C ILE A 21 28.92 -19.40 18.09
N ASP A 22 27.98 -18.84 17.34
CA ASP A 22 26.87 -19.58 16.75
C ASP A 22 27.24 -20.21 15.40
N TYR A 23 28.12 -19.57 14.62
CA TYR A 23 28.54 -20.00 13.29
C TYR A 23 30.08 -19.99 13.14
N PRO A 24 30.79 -20.99 13.68
CA PRO A 24 32.24 -21.05 13.60
C PRO A 24 32.74 -21.27 12.17
N LEU A 25 33.76 -20.51 11.75
CA LEU A 25 34.29 -20.54 10.37
C LEU A 25 35.01 -21.86 10.02
N ASN A 26 35.45 -22.60 11.02
CA ASN A 26 36.18 -23.86 10.85
C ASN A 26 35.26 -25.08 10.65
N GLU A 27 33.95 -24.93 10.84
CA GLU A 27 33.00 -26.06 10.77
C GLU A 27 32.45 -26.30 9.36
N ALA A 28 32.26 -25.25 8.56
CA ALA A 28 31.75 -25.37 7.20
C ALA A 28 32.11 -24.15 6.34
N GLY A 29 32.48 -24.37 5.08
CA GLY A 29 32.80 -23.29 4.14
C GLY A 29 31.66 -22.26 3.98
N ILE A 30 30.40 -22.72 4.10
CA ILE A 30 29.23 -21.84 4.06
C ILE A 30 29.19 -20.83 5.20
N HIS A 31 29.78 -21.13 6.37
CA HIS A 31 29.86 -20.16 7.47
C HIS A 31 30.80 -19.00 7.15
N CYS A 32 31.82 -19.20 6.31
CA CYS A 32 32.66 -18.11 5.80
C CYS A 32 31.87 -17.18 4.89
N ASP A 33 31.06 -17.73 3.99
CA ASP A 33 30.21 -16.94 3.10
C ASP A 33 29.14 -16.17 3.88
N MET A 34 28.50 -16.84 4.85
CA MET A 34 27.55 -16.19 5.76
C MET A 34 28.21 -15.07 6.56
N PHE A 35 29.42 -15.30 7.10
CA PHE A 35 30.15 -14.27 7.83
C PHE A 35 30.50 -13.07 6.95
N ALA A 36 30.88 -13.28 5.70
CA ALA A 36 31.14 -12.19 4.76
C ALA A 36 29.90 -11.31 4.55
N ILE A 37 28.72 -11.92 4.37
CA ILE A 37 27.45 -11.20 4.23
C ILE A 37 27.07 -10.49 5.54
N PHE A 38 27.27 -11.14 6.69
CA PHE A 38 27.01 -10.56 8.00
C PHE A 38 27.90 -9.34 8.28
N ASN A 39 29.18 -9.42 7.93
CA ASN A 39 30.12 -8.31 8.08
C ASN A 39 29.74 -7.12 7.17
N GLN A 40 29.29 -7.39 5.93
CA GLN A 40 28.74 -6.33 5.07
C GLN A 40 27.51 -5.67 5.67
N TRP A 41 26.65 -6.44 6.34
CA TRP A 41 25.52 -5.88 7.08
C TRP A 41 25.96 -4.99 8.25
N ILE A 42 26.95 -5.40 9.04
CA ILE A 42 27.48 -4.59 10.15
C ILE A 42 27.99 -3.23 9.64
N ILE A 43 28.75 -3.24 8.54
CA ILE A 43 29.38 -2.02 8.00
C ILE A 43 28.34 -1.07 7.39
N SER A 44 27.41 -1.62 6.61
CA SER A 44 26.48 -0.82 5.79
C SER A 44 25.14 -0.54 6.46
N GLU A 45 24.78 -1.32 7.48
CA GLU A 45 23.44 -1.42 8.06
C GLU A 45 22.32 -1.70 7.03
N ASN A 46 22.67 -2.12 5.80
CA ASN A 46 21.68 -2.36 4.74
C ASN A 46 20.89 -3.65 5.05
N PRO A 47 19.56 -3.58 5.23
CA PRO A 47 18.73 -4.74 5.53
C PRO A 47 18.74 -5.84 4.45
N ASP A 48 19.15 -5.53 3.22
CA ASP A 48 19.22 -6.51 2.13
C ASP A 48 20.23 -7.64 2.44
N TYR A 49 21.32 -7.32 3.14
CA TYR A 49 22.31 -8.33 3.55
C TYR A 49 21.76 -9.29 4.62
N LEU A 50 20.90 -8.81 5.53
CA LEU A 50 20.20 -9.70 6.47
C LEU A 50 19.18 -10.59 5.75
N ASP A 51 18.47 -10.06 4.76
CA ASP A 51 17.55 -10.87 3.96
C ASP A 51 18.31 -11.92 3.14
N GLN A 52 19.47 -11.58 2.57
CA GLN A 52 20.35 -12.51 1.88
C GLN A 52 20.85 -13.61 2.83
N LEU A 53 21.24 -13.28 4.06
CA LEU A 53 21.61 -14.25 5.09
C LEU A 53 20.47 -15.22 5.42
N VAL A 54 19.25 -14.72 5.58
CA VAL A 54 18.06 -15.55 5.82
C VAL A 54 17.83 -16.52 4.65
N GLN A 55 17.98 -16.04 3.41
CA GLN A 55 17.87 -16.89 2.21
C GLN A 55 18.96 -17.96 2.16
N THR A 56 20.21 -17.60 2.47
CA THR A 56 21.33 -18.55 2.55
C THR A 56 21.05 -19.61 3.60
N CYS A 57 20.63 -19.22 4.81
CA CYS A 57 20.27 -20.17 5.87
C CYS A 57 19.14 -21.12 5.42
N ALA A 58 18.10 -20.57 4.77
CA ALA A 58 16.99 -21.38 4.27
C ALA A 58 17.41 -22.36 3.16
N TYR A 59 18.26 -21.91 2.23
CA TYR A 59 18.74 -22.73 1.12
C TYR A 59 19.59 -23.92 1.59
N TYR A 60 20.48 -23.68 2.56
CA TYR A 60 21.37 -24.72 3.11
C TYR A 60 20.79 -25.47 4.32
N GLY A 61 19.56 -25.16 4.74
CA GLY A 61 18.93 -25.79 5.91
C GLY A 61 19.61 -25.46 7.25
N ILE A 62 20.28 -24.31 7.33
CA ILE A 62 21.00 -23.86 8.53
C ILE A 62 20.01 -23.16 9.47
N PRO A 63 19.93 -23.56 10.75
CA PRO A 63 19.04 -22.92 11.70
C PRO A 63 19.49 -21.51 12.04
N ILE A 64 18.56 -20.55 11.98
CA ILE A 64 18.80 -19.17 12.42
C ILE A 64 18.74 -19.10 13.95
N LYS A 65 19.89 -18.90 14.59
CA LYS A 65 20.06 -18.86 16.04
C LYS A 65 20.88 -17.65 16.52
N GLY A 66 20.87 -17.47 17.84
CA GLY A 66 21.64 -16.49 18.60
C GLY A 66 21.61 -15.07 18.04
N LEU A 67 22.78 -14.48 17.79
CA LEU A 67 22.87 -13.07 17.40
C LEU A 67 22.12 -12.77 16.10
N LEU A 68 22.22 -13.65 15.10
CA LEU A 68 21.53 -13.49 13.83
C LEU A 68 20.00 -13.47 14.03
N LEU A 69 19.47 -14.35 14.89
CA LEU A 69 18.04 -14.37 15.22
C LEU A 69 17.58 -13.07 15.88
N LYS A 70 18.38 -12.50 16.79
CA LYS A 70 18.07 -11.21 17.43
C LYS A 70 17.91 -10.10 16.40
N HIS A 71 18.84 -9.98 15.46
CA HIS A 71 18.82 -8.91 14.45
C HIS A 71 17.73 -9.10 13.40
N VAL A 72 17.52 -10.34 12.94
CA VAL A 72 16.40 -10.66 12.04
C VAL A 72 15.06 -10.37 12.74
N GLY A 73 14.91 -10.73 14.01
CA GLY A 73 13.73 -10.42 14.82
C GLY A 73 13.48 -8.92 14.96
N ALA A 74 14.52 -8.14 15.26
CA ALA A 74 14.43 -6.68 15.35
C ALA A 74 14.03 -6.05 14.00
N LEU A 75 14.59 -6.55 12.89
CA LEU A 75 14.23 -6.09 11.54
C LEU A 75 12.77 -6.43 11.21
N ALA A 76 12.34 -7.65 11.51
CA ALA A 76 10.95 -8.08 11.33
C ALA A 76 9.98 -7.22 12.16
N GLN A 77 10.31 -6.92 13.42
CA GLN A 77 9.52 -6.03 14.27
C GLN A 77 9.43 -4.62 13.68
N LYS A 78 10.54 -4.04 13.21
CA LYS A 78 10.54 -2.73 12.54
C LYS A 78 9.67 -2.74 11.28
N ARG A 79 9.75 -3.80 10.47
CA ARG A 79 8.90 -4.00 9.28
C ARG A 79 7.42 -4.11 9.66
N MET A 80 7.08 -4.86 10.72
CA MET A 80 5.71 -4.96 11.24
C MET A 80 5.17 -3.62 11.75
N LEU A 81 5.99 -2.82 12.43
CA LEU A 81 5.62 -1.48 12.88
C LEU A 81 5.43 -0.51 11.71
N ARG A 82 6.23 -0.62 10.65
CA ARG A 82 6.02 0.13 9.40
C ARG A 82 4.73 -0.29 8.71
N LEU A 83 4.44 -1.58 8.64
CA LEU A 83 3.18 -2.11 8.11
C LEU A 83 1.95 -1.69 8.96
N SER A 84 2.09 -1.62 10.29
CA SER A 84 1.01 -1.15 11.15
C SER A 84 0.79 0.36 11.01
N ASN A 85 1.84 1.15 10.80
CA ASN A 85 1.72 2.55 10.44
C ASN A 85 1.10 2.75 9.04
N LEU A 86 1.35 1.85 8.09
CA LEU A 86 0.62 1.76 6.82
C LEU A 86 -0.86 1.37 6.99
N LYS A 87 -1.30 0.85 8.15
CA LYS A 87 -2.74 0.68 8.43
C LYS A 87 -3.42 2.02 8.77
N LYS A 88 -2.69 3.06 9.18
CA LYS A 88 -3.27 4.41 9.39
C LYS A 88 -3.62 5.11 8.07
N THR A 89 -2.95 4.78 6.96
CA THR A 89 -3.29 5.25 5.60
C THR A 89 -4.56 4.59 5.02
N ASN A 90 -5.08 3.50 5.62
CA ASN A 90 -6.35 2.91 5.19
C ASN A 90 -7.55 3.85 5.34
N LYS A 91 -7.54 4.79 6.30
CA LYS A 91 -8.64 5.75 6.45
C LYS A 91 -8.69 6.70 5.26
N VAL A 92 -7.55 7.25 4.85
CA VAL A 92 -7.42 8.11 3.67
C VAL A 92 -7.85 7.35 2.41
N LEU A 93 -7.37 6.12 2.24
CA LEU A 93 -7.75 5.26 1.10
C LEU A 93 -9.25 4.89 1.10
N LYS A 94 -9.86 4.71 2.28
CA LYS A 94 -11.29 4.43 2.43
C LYS A 94 -12.15 5.65 2.09
N ASP A 95 -11.70 6.83 2.51
CA ASP A 95 -12.38 8.10 2.24
C ASP A 95 -12.29 8.44 0.74
N GLU A 96 -11.12 8.26 0.13
CA GLU A 96 -10.91 8.43 -1.31
C GLU A 96 -11.72 7.43 -2.15
N TYR A 97 -11.74 6.15 -1.76
CA TYR A 97 -12.58 5.14 -2.41
C TYR A 97 -14.07 5.50 -2.31
N SER A 98 -14.53 5.95 -1.14
CA SER A 98 -15.93 6.33 -0.94
C SER A 98 -16.31 7.54 -1.79
N TYR A 99 -15.43 8.55 -1.89
CA TYR A 99 -15.61 9.71 -2.75
C TYR A 99 -15.72 9.30 -4.23
N GLN A 100 -14.78 8.50 -4.73
CA GLN A 100 -14.80 8.02 -6.12
C GLN A 100 -16.03 7.15 -6.43
N ALA A 101 -16.45 6.30 -5.48
CA ALA A 101 -17.64 5.48 -5.64
C ALA A 101 -18.91 6.34 -5.79
N HIS A 102 -19.07 7.39 -4.99
CA HIS A 102 -20.21 8.30 -5.12
C HIS A 102 -20.19 9.08 -6.44
N LYS A 103 -19.02 9.57 -6.87
CA LYS A 103 -18.86 10.27 -8.14
C LYS A 103 -19.22 9.38 -9.33
N LYS A 104 -18.66 8.16 -9.38
CA LYS A 104 -18.96 7.18 -10.45
C LYS A 104 -20.44 6.83 -10.51
N ALA A 105 -21.08 6.60 -9.36
CA ALA A 105 -22.51 6.30 -9.31
C ALA A 105 -23.34 7.44 -9.93
N LEU A 106 -23.02 8.71 -9.61
CA LEU A 106 -23.69 9.87 -10.19
C LEU A 106 -23.46 10.00 -11.69
N GLN A 107 -22.24 9.78 -12.16
CA GLN A 107 -21.93 9.81 -13.59
C GLN A 107 -22.70 8.72 -14.35
N LEU A 108 -22.80 7.50 -13.81
CA LEU A 108 -23.61 6.45 -14.40
C LEU A 108 -25.10 6.82 -14.45
N ILE A 109 -25.63 7.44 -13.39
CA ILE A 109 -27.04 7.86 -13.33
C ILE A 109 -27.33 8.97 -14.35
N TYR A 110 -26.51 10.01 -14.39
CA TYR A 110 -26.81 11.20 -15.19
C TYR A 110 -26.30 11.09 -16.63
N TRP A 111 -25.13 10.50 -16.87
CA TRP A 111 -24.54 10.45 -18.21
C TRP A 111 -24.93 9.19 -18.99
N CYS A 112 -25.09 8.07 -18.29
CA CYS A 112 -25.47 6.79 -18.90
C CYS A 112 -26.96 6.44 -18.68
N GLU A 113 -27.74 7.35 -18.06
CA GLU A 113 -29.16 7.14 -17.73
C GLU A 113 -29.44 5.83 -16.98
N CYS A 114 -28.46 5.32 -16.21
CA CYS A 114 -28.64 4.12 -15.42
C CYS A 114 -29.66 4.38 -14.31
N LYS A 115 -30.61 3.46 -14.14
CA LYS A 115 -31.47 3.44 -12.94
C LYS A 115 -30.60 3.46 -11.68
N ASN A 116 -31.03 4.19 -10.65
CA ASN A 116 -30.28 4.37 -9.41
C ASN A 116 -29.72 3.05 -8.86
N GLU A 117 -30.57 2.04 -8.70
CA GLU A 117 -30.21 0.72 -8.17
C GLU A 117 -29.08 0.07 -8.98
N ASN A 118 -29.26 0.01 -10.31
CA ASN A 118 -28.27 -0.56 -11.22
C ASN A 118 -26.93 0.18 -11.16
N ALA A 119 -26.94 1.51 -11.05
CA ALA A 119 -25.70 2.30 -10.96
C ALA A 119 -24.92 1.98 -9.67
N TYR A 120 -25.59 1.84 -8.53
CA TYR A 120 -24.93 1.48 -7.27
C TYR A 120 -24.47 0.03 -7.25
N ASP A 121 -25.21 -0.89 -7.88
CA ASP A 121 -24.79 -2.28 -8.04
C ASP A 121 -23.53 -2.39 -8.89
N LEU A 122 -23.48 -1.67 -10.02
CA LEU A 122 -22.28 -1.61 -10.88
C LEU A 122 -21.06 -1.09 -10.13
N VAL A 123 -21.20 0.00 -9.35
CA VAL A 123 -20.09 0.57 -8.57
C VAL A 123 -19.70 -0.30 -7.37
N ALA A 124 -20.65 -0.96 -6.72
CA ALA A 124 -20.37 -1.90 -5.64
C ALA A 124 -19.56 -3.11 -6.15
N ASN A 125 -19.82 -3.55 -7.37
CA ASN A 125 -19.09 -4.63 -8.04
C ASN A 125 -17.76 -4.17 -8.66
N TRP A 126 -17.62 -2.89 -9.03
CA TRP A 126 -16.34 -2.30 -9.44
C TRP A 126 -15.26 -2.42 -8.36
N GLY A 127 -15.63 -2.33 -7.07
CA GLY A 127 -14.69 -2.55 -5.97
C GLY A 127 -14.04 -3.94 -6.00
N TYR A 128 -14.69 -4.94 -6.60
CA TYR A 128 -14.21 -6.32 -6.66
C TYR A 128 -13.01 -6.49 -7.60
N SER A 129 -12.94 -5.78 -8.73
CA SER A 129 -11.84 -5.89 -9.69
C SER A 129 -10.56 -5.18 -9.24
N SER A 130 -10.66 -4.19 -8.34
CA SER A 130 -9.51 -3.40 -7.86
C SER A 130 -8.89 -3.92 -6.56
N GLY A 131 -9.39 -5.03 -6.00
CA GLY A 131 -8.92 -5.58 -4.71
C GLY A 131 -9.16 -4.64 -3.52
N LYS A 132 -9.93 -3.56 -3.72
CA LYS A 132 -10.24 -2.54 -2.70
C LYS A 132 -11.52 -2.88 -1.94
N LEU A 133 -11.71 -2.20 -0.82
CA LEU A 133 -12.80 -2.37 0.16
C LEU A 133 -14.16 -2.68 -0.48
N LYS A 134 -14.69 -3.88 -0.24
CA LYS A 134 -16.02 -4.31 -0.70
C LYS A 134 -17.12 -3.59 0.08
N LYS A 135 -18.06 -2.97 -0.62
CA LYS A 135 -19.23 -2.31 -0.01
C LYS A 135 -20.51 -2.83 -0.64
N LYS A 136 -21.55 -3.04 0.18
CA LYS A 136 -22.88 -3.43 -0.33
C LYS A 136 -23.51 -2.23 -1.05
N SER A 137 -24.19 -2.50 -2.15
CA SER A 137 -24.91 -1.48 -2.95
C SER A 137 -25.87 -0.64 -2.09
N SER A 138 -26.68 -1.30 -1.25
CA SER A 138 -27.62 -0.62 -0.33
C SER A 138 -26.93 0.32 0.66
N SER A 139 -25.74 -0.05 1.17
CA SER A 139 -24.94 0.81 2.04
C SER A 139 -24.39 2.01 1.27
N LEU A 140 -23.89 1.80 0.05
CA LEU A 140 -23.39 2.87 -0.81
C LEU A 140 -24.50 3.86 -1.19
N GLN A 141 -25.71 3.37 -1.48
CA GLN A 141 -26.87 4.19 -1.79
C GLN A 141 -27.28 5.07 -0.61
N LYS A 142 -27.39 4.49 0.60
CA LYS A 142 -27.73 5.24 1.81
C LYS A 142 -26.70 6.33 2.12
N GLU A 143 -25.42 6.00 2.03
CA GLU A 143 -24.34 6.97 2.25
C GLU A 143 -24.29 8.03 1.15
N SER A 144 -24.63 7.68 -0.10
CA SER A 144 -24.68 8.63 -1.21
C SER A 144 -25.73 9.71 -0.97
N THR A 145 -26.87 9.39 -0.35
CA THR A 145 -27.88 10.41 0.02
C THR A 145 -27.27 11.48 0.94
N THR A 146 -26.53 11.08 1.97
CA THR A 146 -25.84 12.00 2.88
C THR A 146 -24.66 12.71 2.22
N TRP A 147 -23.99 12.06 1.28
CA TRP A 147 -22.87 12.65 0.55
C TRP A 147 -23.34 13.73 -0.43
N ARG A 148 -24.42 13.47 -1.18
CA ARG A 148 -25.02 14.39 -2.15
C ARG A 148 -25.47 15.70 -1.50
N SER A 149 -26.10 15.61 -0.32
CA SER A 149 -26.51 16.82 0.42
C SER A 149 -25.33 17.69 0.85
N LYS A 150 -24.14 17.11 1.04
CA LYS A 150 -22.90 17.83 1.37
C LYS A 150 -22.11 18.29 0.14
N HIS A 151 -22.40 17.75 -1.05
CA HIS A 151 -21.64 18.00 -2.30
C HIS A 151 -22.56 18.45 -3.44
N GLN A 152 -23.57 19.27 -3.14
CA GLN A 152 -24.59 19.72 -4.11
C GLN A 152 -23.99 20.41 -5.34
N GLN A 153 -22.93 21.22 -5.16
CA GLN A 153 -22.24 21.90 -6.27
C GLN A 153 -21.61 20.91 -7.26
N LEU A 154 -20.97 19.85 -6.75
CA LEU A 154 -20.36 18.82 -7.58
C LEU A 154 -21.42 17.99 -8.31
N GLU A 155 -22.55 17.70 -7.65
CA GLU A 155 -23.68 17.05 -8.30
C GLU A 155 -24.25 17.90 -9.46
N ALA A 156 -24.38 19.21 -9.27
CA ALA A 156 -24.83 20.14 -10.31
C ALA A 156 -23.89 20.11 -11.53
N GLN A 157 -22.57 20.12 -11.30
CA GLN A 157 -21.57 20.02 -12.38
C GLN A 157 -21.68 18.71 -13.16
N ILE A 158 -21.90 17.58 -12.47
CA ILE A 158 -22.09 16.29 -13.15
C ILE A 158 -23.38 16.31 -13.98
N LYS A 159 -24.45 16.95 -13.51
CA LYS A 159 -25.72 17.07 -14.26
C LYS A 159 -25.61 17.91 -15.53
N GLU A 160 -24.74 18.93 -15.55
CA GLU A 160 -24.63 19.87 -16.68
C GLU A 160 -23.98 19.27 -17.94
N TYR A 161 -23.22 18.18 -17.82
CA TYR A 161 -22.62 17.50 -18.96
C TYR A 161 -23.68 16.75 -19.79
N LYS A 162 -23.93 17.23 -21.00
CA LYS A 162 -25.05 16.78 -21.86
C LYS A 162 -24.80 15.43 -22.53
N CYS A 163 -25.83 14.59 -22.39
CA CYS A 163 -26.24 13.38 -23.10
C CYS A 163 -25.32 12.84 -24.21
N TYR A 164 -24.81 11.64 -23.97
CA TYR A 164 -24.13 10.81 -24.95
C TYR A 164 -25.17 10.05 -25.80
N SER A 165 -24.85 9.73 -27.06
CA SER A 165 -25.72 8.89 -27.88
C SER A 165 -25.86 7.49 -27.26
N GLU A 166 -26.90 6.72 -27.59
CA GLU A 166 -27.08 5.35 -27.06
C GLU A 166 -25.85 4.45 -27.29
N VAL A 167 -25.15 4.63 -28.41
CA VAL A 167 -23.93 3.89 -28.74
C VAL A 167 -22.75 4.30 -27.83
N ASP A 168 -22.71 5.56 -27.43
CA ASP A 168 -21.66 6.12 -26.59
C ASP A 168 -21.87 5.80 -25.09
N LYS A 169 -23.12 5.55 -24.67
CA LYS A 169 -23.47 5.26 -23.26
C LYS A 169 -22.82 3.95 -22.75
N GLU A 170 -22.77 2.91 -23.58
CA GLU A 170 -22.14 1.62 -23.23
C GLU A 170 -20.62 1.78 -23.08
N HIS A 171 -19.99 2.48 -24.02
CA HIS A 171 -18.56 2.77 -23.99
C HIS A 171 -18.18 3.64 -22.78
N LEU A 172 -18.96 4.68 -22.53
CA LEU A 172 -18.78 5.58 -21.40
C LEU A 172 -18.96 4.86 -20.06
N ARG A 173 -19.94 3.96 -19.94
CA ARG A 173 -20.15 3.14 -18.74
C ARG A 173 -18.89 2.36 -18.41
N ASN A 174 -18.27 1.71 -19.40
CA ASN A 174 -17.03 0.96 -19.21
C ASN A 174 -15.88 1.89 -18.81
N GLN A 175 -15.72 3.04 -19.48
CA GLN A 175 -14.66 4.00 -19.14
C GLN A 175 -14.81 4.61 -17.74
N ILE A 176 -16.04 4.90 -17.27
CA ILE A 176 -16.32 5.36 -15.91
C ILE A 176 -15.92 4.28 -14.90
N LEU A 177 -16.28 3.03 -15.15
CA LEU A 177 -15.97 1.91 -14.27
C LEU A 177 -14.47 1.61 -14.26
N GLU A 178 -13.80 1.61 -15.40
CA GLU A 178 -12.35 1.42 -15.51
C GLU A 178 -11.54 2.59 -14.94
N GLY A 179 -12.16 3.78 -14.81
CA GLY A 179 -11.47 5.00 -14.37
C GLY A 179 -10.61 5.63 -15.47
N THR A 180 -10.82 5.21 -16.72
CA THR A 180 -10.18 5.73 -17.93
C THR A 180 -10.92 6.94 -18.49
N TYR A 181 -12.15 7.21 -18.03
CA TYR A 181 -12.87 8.42 -18.40
C TYR A 181 -12.41 9.64 -17.58
N ILE A 182 -11.58 10.48 -18.20
CA ILE A 182 -11.27 11.82 -17.73
C ILE A 182 -12.16 12.79 -18.52
N ALA A 183 -13.41 12.98 -18.08
CA ALA A 183 -13.95 14.34 -18.21
C ALA A 183 -13.13 15.16 -17.25
N GLU A 184 -12.31 16.06 -17.78
CA GLU A 184 -11.72 17.16 -17.01
C GLU A 184 -12.89 17.98 -16.43
N VAL A 185 -13.41 17.54 -15.29
CA VAL A 185 -14.14 18.41 -14.39
C VAL A 185 -13.05 19.37 -13.94
N ASN A 186 -12.90 20.48 -14.66
CA ASN A 186 -11.90 21.52 -14.44
C ASN A 186 -11.50 21.54 -12.97
N GLU A 187 -10.28 21.08 -12.66
CA GLU A 187 -9.72 21.03 -11.31
C GLU A 187 -9.46 22.45 -10.73
N GLY A 188 -10.24 23.45 -11.13
CA GLY A 188 -10.28 24.74 -10.49
C GLY A 188 -11.16 24.65 -9.25
N PHE A 189 -10.66 24.06 -8.16
CA PHE A 189 -10.94 24.47 -6.77
C PHE A 189 -10.23 23.50 -5.80
N LYS A 190 -8.89 23.50 -5.85
CA LYS A 190 -8.13 23.32 -4.60
C LYS A 190 -8.54 24.50 -3.71
N GLY A 191 -9.46 24.25 -2.78
CA GLY A 191 -9.85 25.23 -1.78
C GLY A 191 -8.61 25.76 -1.10
N THR A 192 -8.28 27.03 -1.37
CA THR A 192 -7.43 27.81 -0.50
C THR A 192 -8.12 27.86 0.85
N ARG A 193 -7.47 27.28 1.86
CA ARG A 193 -7.84 27.44 3.26
C ARG A 193 -8.01 28.94 3.54
N ARG A 194 -9.19 29.31 4.03
CA ARG A 194 -9.40 30.48 4.89
C ARG A 194 -9.76 29.94 6.26
#